data_AF-A0A1S8WVT2-F1
#
_entry.id   AF-A0A1S8WVT2-F1
#
_cell.length_a   1.000
_cell.length_b   1.000
_cell.length_c   1.000
_cell.angle_alpha   90.00
_cell.angle_beta   90.00
_cell.angle_gamma   90.00
#
_symmetry.space_group_name_H-M   'P 1'
#
loop_
_entity.id
_entity.type
_entity.pdbx_description
1 polymer ?
#
loop_
_entity_poly.entity_id
_entity_poly.type
_entity_poly.pdbx_seq_one_letter_code
_entity_poly.pdbx_strand_id
1 'polypeptide(L)'
;MMALKLCCLIFAVNSVLSNEIDVQVRILAPNGPLMDVSICETLKVRAPQFWEGGLFTQCSFDYLYRHDKDDLQVEIMYEVETDISKFPEEFQADLPYDFQMWFLNRLLNGGETRCLTATGEAQDSDAYEVEGYIADYTAREKFILVAPFAEDFCQKFINKKFNQDQLEVSNCTLLEKSTIPVDGHILGKYALSTTERQLNFVPFQYHDIYIFFLKELNGDEGECNYNGYWANVKFVENKNTTPDDDDGLY
;
A
#
# COMPACT_ATOMS: atom_id res chain seq x y z
N MET A 1 47.72 41.62 28.29
CA MET A 1 46.36 41.63 27.72
C MET A 1 46.44 41.21 26.26
N MET A 2 46.09 39.97 25.94
CA MET A 2 45.75 39.54 24.58
C MET A 2 44.78 38.37 24.74
N ALA A 3 43.50 38.63 24.46
CA ALA A 3 42.45 37.61 24.52
C ALA A 3 42.32 36.98 23.14
N LEU A 4 42.57 35.66 23.08
CA LEU A 4 42.35 34.84 21.90
C LEU A 4 40.84 34.57 21.78
N LYS A 5 40.17 35.19 20.81
CA LYS A 5 38.77 34.87 20.48
C LYS A 5 38.73 33.59 19.66
N LEU A 6 38.28 32.51 20.31
CA LEU A 6 37.91 31.27 19.66
C LEU A 6 36.52 31.48 19.02
N CYS A 7 36.46 31.66 17.70
CA CYS A 7 35.20 31.62 16.95
C CYS A 7 34.88 30.16 16.63
N CYS A 8 34.00 29.55 17.41
CA CYS A 8 33.32 28.31 17.00
C CYS A 8 32.27 28.68 15.94
N LEU A 9 32.56 28.41 14.67
CA LEU A 9 31.53 28.30 13.63
C LEU A 9 30.79 26.99 13.86
N ILE A 10 29.56 27.08 14.37
CA ILE A 10 28.61 25.98 14.36
C ILE A 10 28.07 25.89 12.94
N PHE A 11 28.55 24.91 12.16
CA PHE A 11 27.87 24.51 10.94
C PHE A 11 26.65 23.70 11.35
N ALA A 12 25.47 24.32 11.32
CA ALA A 12 24.22 23.59 11.25
C ALA A 12 24.19 22.90 9.88
N VAL A 13 24.54 21.62 9.84
CA VAL A 13 24.24 20.77 8.69
C VAL A 13 22.74 20.54 8.76
N ASN A 14 21.97 21.39 8.09
CA ASN A 14 20.59 21.05 7.75
C ASN A 14 20.69 19.78 6.91
N SER A 15 20.33 18.64 7.48
CA SER A 15 19.97 17.46 6.69
C SER A 15 18.88 17.92 5.73
N VAL A 16 19.21 18.05 4.45
CA VAL A 16 18.22 18.21 3.40
C VAL A 16 17.42 16.91 3.44
N LEU A 17 16.28 16.93 4.11
CA LEU A 17 15.26 15.89 3.94
C LEU A 17 15.00 15.86 2.43
N SER A 18 15.22 14.69 1.82
CA SER A 18 14.80 14.51 0.43
C SER A 18 13.29 14.71 0.38
N ASN A 19 12.83 15.54 -0.56
CA ASN A 19 11.41 15.68 -0.86
C ASN A 19 10.94 14.58 -1.83
N GLU A 20 11.81 13.61 -2.14
CA GLU A 20 11.49 12.47 -2.97
C GLU A 20 11.25 11.25 -2.09
N ILE A 21 10.15 10.55 -2.37
CA ILE A 21 9.82 9.26 -1.77
C ILE A 21 9.65 8.21 -2.87
N ASP A 22 10.03 6.98 -2.54
CA ASP A 22 9.77 5.82 -3.39
C ASP A 22 8.39 5.24 -3.08
N VAL A 23 7.56 5.11 -4.11
CA VAL A 23 6.18 4.64 -3.98
C VAL A 23 6.04 3.33 -4.74
N GLN A 24 5.71 2.26 -4.02
CA GLN A 24 5.30 1.02 -4.65
C GLN A 24 3.93 1.20 -5.29
N VAL A 25 3.85 0.91 -6.60
CA VAL A 25 2.62 0.99 -7.39
C VAL A 25 2.33 -0.37 -8.01
N ARG A 26 1.14 -0.88 -7.76
CA ARG A 26 0.59 -2.05 -8.45
C ARG A 26 -0.43 -1.57 -9.45
N ILE A 27 -0.38 -2.07 -10.68
CA ILE A 27 -1.43 -1.85 -11.68
C ILE A 27 -2.01 -3.19 -12.14
N LEU A 28 -3.32 -3.21 -12.35
CA LEU A 28 -3.99 -4.22 -13.12
C LEU A 28 -4.14 -3.71 -14.55
N ALA A 29 -3.41 -4.31 -15.49
CA ALA A 29 -3.44 -3.95 -16.91
C ALA A 29 -4.26 -4.99 -17.69
N PRO A 30 -5.54 -4.70 -18.03
CA PRO A 30 -6.31 -5.54 -18.93
C PRO A 30 -5.64 -5.44 -20.31
N ASN A 31 -5.24 -6.59 -20.87
CA ASN A 31 -4.43 -6.74 -22.09
C ASN A 31 -2.90 -6.59 -21.92
N GLY A 32 -2.41 -6.48 -20.70
CA GLY A 32 -0.97 -6.39 -20.43
C GLY A 32 -0.37 -5.00 -20.69
N PRO A 33 0.97 -4.89 -20.63
CA PRO A 33 1.66 -3.62 -20.87
C PRO A 33 1.48 -3.17 -22.32
N LEU A 34 1.60 -1.87 -22.55
CA LEU A 34 1.60 -1.31 -23.91
C LEU A 34 2.73 -1.96 -24.73
N MET A 35 2.39 -2.52 -25.90
CA MET A 35 3.38 -3.15 -26.77
C MET A 35 4.33 -2.12 -27.38
N ASP A 36 5.58 -2.55 -27.64
CA ASP A 36 6.63 -1.77 -28.32
C ASP A 36 7.09 -0.48 -27.61
N VAL A 37 6.75 -0.31 -26.32
CA VAL A 37 7.22 0.79 -25.47
C VAL A 37 7.85 0.27 -24.17
N SER A 38 8.51 1.15 -23.40
CA SER A 38 8.96 0.81 -22.05
C SER A 38 7.76 0.42 -21.19
N ILE A 39 7.91 -0.59 -20.32
CA ILE A 39 6.83 -1.06 -19.44
C ILE A 39 6.24 0.05 -18.59
N CYS A 40 7.07 1.00 -18.14
CA CYS A 40 6.65 2.19 -17.41
C CYS A 40 5.73 3.12 -18.19
N GLU A 41 5.76 3.11 -19.53
CA GLU A 41 4.81 3.91 -20.33
C GLU A 41 3.37 3.46 -20.10
N THR A 42 3.14 2.19 -19.73
CA THR A 42 1.81 1.70 -19.32
C THR A 42 1.23 2.50 -18.15
N LEU A 43 2.09 2.91 -17.22
CA LEU A 43 1.70 3.75 -16.08
C LEU A 43 1.64 5.23 -16.47
N LYS A 44 2.62 5.73 -17.23
CA LYS A 44 2.73 7.16 -17.56
C LYS A 44 1.56 7.71 -18.36
N VAL A 45 1.06 6.95 -19.34
CA VAL A 45 -0.03 7.41 -20.22
C VAL A 45 -1.36 7.64 -19.47
N ARG A 46 -1.51 7.09 -18.27
CA ARG A 46 -2.73 7.25 -17.45
C ARG A 46 -2.83 8.64 -16.85
N ALA A 47 -1.70 9.25 -16.54
CA ALA A 47 -1.68 10.52 -15.80
C ALA A 47 -0.57 11.48 -16.29
N PRO A 48 -0.48 11.73 -17.61
CA PRO A 48 0.65 12.42 -18.24
C PRO A 48 0.93 13.79 -17.59
N GLN A 49 -0.11 14.51 -17.16
CA GLN A 49 0.02 15.80 -16.51
C GLN A 49 0.89 15.78 -15.23
N PHE A 50 0.88 14.68 -14.47
CA PHE A 50 1.66 14.58 -13.22
C PHE A 50 3.10 14.14 -13.48
N TRP A 51 3.34 13.39 -14.55
CA TRP A 51 4.69 13.06 -15.02
C TRP A 51 5.38 14.29 -15.63
N GLU A 52 4.68 14.99 -16.53
CA GLU A 52 5.18 16.22 -17.16
C GLU A 52 5.37 17.36 -16.14
N GLY A 53 4.50 17.42 -15.12
CA GLY A 53 4.60 18.37 -14.01
C GLY A 53 5.72 18.07 -13.00
N GLY A 54 6.36 16.90 -13.12
CA GLY A 54 7.45 16.46 -12.25
C GLY A 54 7.00 16.04 -10.85
N LEU A 55 5.73 15.67 -10.67
CA LEU A 55 5.29 15.00 -9.44
C LEU A 55 5.83 13.57 -9.41
N PHE A 56 5.65 12.84 -10.52
CA PHE A 56 6.27 11.53 -10.73
C PHE A 56 7.50 11.72 -11.61
N THR A 57 8.67 11.37 -11.10
CA THR A 57 9.95 11.72 -11.74
C THR A 57 10.61 10.50 -12.38
N GLN A 58 10.58 9.36 -11.70
CA GLN A 58 11.15 8.10 -12.19
C GLN A 58 10.17 6.94 -12.04
N CYS A 59 10.36 5.92 -12.86
CA CYS A 59 9.63 4.66 -12.78
C CYS A 59 10.61 3.53 -13.07
N SER A 60 10.65 2.57 -12.16
CA SER A 60 11.34 1.29 -12.34
C SER A 60 10.31 0.15 -12.34
N PHE A 61 10.69 -0.98 -12.93
CA PHE A 61 9.85 -2.17 -13.02
C PHE A 61 10.42 -3.24 -12.12
N ASP A 62 9.55 -3.84 -11.30
CA ASP A 62 9.93 -4.95 -10.42
C ASP A 62 9.58 -6.28 -11.07
N TYR A 63 8.28 -6.57 -11.19
CA TYR A 63 7.79 -7.83 -11.72
C TYR A 63 6.41 -7.72 -12.36
N LEU A 64 6.10 -8.75 -13.15
CA LEU A 64 4.85 -8.90 -13.86
C LEU A 64 4.29 -10.29 -13.56
N TYR A 65 3.01 -10.35 -13.20
CA TYR A 65 2.30 -11.60 -12.98
C TYR A 65 1.08 -11.72 -13.88
N ARG A 66 0.91 -12.89 -14.50
CA ARG A 66 -0.27 -13.22 -15.31
C ARG A 66 -1.23 -14.02 -14.46
N HIS A 67 -2.45 -13.52 -14.33
CA HIS A 67 -3.48 -14.22 -13.57
C HIS A 67 -4.22 -15.22 -14.48
N ASP A 68 -4.28 -16.49 -14.05
CA ASP A 68 -4.85 -17.62 -14.80
C ASP A 68 -6.33 -17.46 -15.18
N LYS A 69 -7.03 -16.48 -14.59
CA LYS A 69 -8.49 -16.43 -14.63
C LYS A 69 -9.11 -15.97 -15.94
N ASP A 70 -8.34 -15.51 -16.94
CA ASP A 70 -8.84 -15.24 -18.31
C ASP A 70 -7.72 -14.84 -19.31
N ASP A 71 -6.44 -15.17 -19.07
CA ASP A 71 -5.25 -14.83 -19.92
C ASP A 71 -5.01 -13.33 -20.25
N LEU A 72 -5.94 -12.44 -19.87
CA LEU A 72 -5.96 -11.03 -20.26
C LEU A 72 -5.72 -10.06 -19.08
N GLN A 73 -5.60 -10.56 -17.85
CA GLN A 73 -5.35 -9.72 -16.67
C GLN A 73 -3.93 -9.91 -16.17
N VAL A 74 -3.15 -8.83 -16.28
CA VAL A 74 -1.75 -8.79 -15.89
C VAL A 74 -1.61 -7.81 -14.74
N GLU A 75 -1.04 -8.27 -13.63
CA GLU A 75 -0.58 -7.39 -12.55
C GLU A 75 0.87 -7.00 -12.80
N ILE A 76 1.17 -5.71 -12.72
CA ILE A 76 2.52 -5.19 -12.89
C ILE A 76 2.86 -4.34 -11.67
N MET A 77 4.05 -4.55 -11.12
CA MET A 77 4.57 -3.76 -10.01
C MET A 77 5.69 -2.84 -10.47
N TYR A 78 5.63 -1.62 -9.96
CA TYR A 78 6.59 -0.56 -10.19
C TYR A 78 7.00 0.05 -8.86
N GLU A 79 8.18 0.65 -8.88
CA GLU A 79 8.60 1.66 -7.91
C GLU A 79 8.64 3.01 -8.64
N VAL A 80 7.98 4.00 -8.06
CA VAL A 80 7.83 5.34 -8.64
C VAL A 80 8.41 6.36 -7.67
N GLU A 81 9.44 7.06 -8.11
CA GLU A 81 9.99 8.19 -7.37
C GLU A 81 9.02 9.39 -7.50
N THR A 82 8.65 9.95 -6.35
CA THR A 82 7.61 10.96 -6.23
C THR A 82 8.12 12.18 -5.47
N ASP A 83 8.08 13.36 -6.09
CA ASP A 83 8.44 14.63 -5.47
C ASP A 83 7.25 15.18 -4.65
N ILE A 84 7.23 14.90 -3.35
CA ILE A 84 6.17 15.35 -2.43
C ILE A 84 6.19 16.87 -2.20
N SER A 85 7.23 17.60 -2.62
CA SER A 85 7.19 19.07 -2.61
C SER A 85 6.18 19.64 -3.62
N LYS A 86 5.68 18.80 -4.54
CA LYS A 86 4.60 19.11 -5.48
C LYS A 86 3.20 18.91 -4.89
N PHE A 87 3.08 18.37 -3.69
CA PHE A 87 1.78 18.26 -3.03
C PHE A 87 1.22 19.64 -2.67
N PRO A 88 -0.10 19.76 -2.49
CA PRO A 88 -0.68 20.91 -1.81
C PRO A 88 0.07 21.21 -0.50
N GLU A 89 0.35 22.48 -0.23
CA GLU A 89 1.17 22.94 0.91
C GLU A 89 0.67 22.35 2.25
N GLU A 90 -0.64 22.25 2.39
CA GLU A 90 -1.32 21.66 3.55
C GLU A 90 -1.02 20.16 3.78
N PHE A 91 -0.60 19.41 2.75
CA PHE A 91 -0.27 17.99 2.87
C PHE A 91 1.20 17.76 3.22
N GLN A 92 2.09 18.71 2.88
CA GLN A 92 3.54 18.53 2.97
C GLN A 92 4.05 18.41 4.41
N ALA A 93 3.36 19.02 5.38
CA ALA A 93 3.81 19.05 6.77
C ALA A 93 3.40 17.81 7.57
N ASP A 94 2.14 17.38 7.44
CA ASP A 94 1.52 16.52 8.45
C ASP A 94 0.58 15.44 7.89
N LEU A 95 0.51 15.22 6.57
CA LEU A 95 -0.39 14.18 6.06
C LEU A 95 0.21 12.79 6.33
N PRO A 96 -0.48 11.89 7.08
CA PRO A 96 -0.01 10.52 7.29
C PRO A 96 0.24 9.78 5.97
N TYR A 97 1.23 8.89 5.99
CA TYR A 97 1.65 8.08 4.83
C TYR A 97 0.46 7.43 4.10
N ASP A 98 -0.43 6.77 4.82
CA ASP A 98 -1.62 6.10 4.27
C ASP A 98 -2.51 7.04 3.43
N PHE A 99 -2.68 8.27 3.90
CA PHE A 99 -3.50 9.28 3.23
C PHE A 99 -2.75 9.90 2.04
N GLN A 100 -1.43 10.01 2.11
CA GLN A 100 -0.60 10.36 0.95
C GLN A 100 -0.72 9.30 -0.15
N MET A 101 -0.62 8.01 0.20
CA MET A 101 -0.74 6.92 -0.78
C MET A 101 -2.13 6.90 -1.41
N TRP A 102 -3.19 7.08 -0.63
CA TRP A 102 -4.54 7.22 -1.19
C TRP A 102 -4.63 8.37 -2.21
N PHE A 103 -4.07 9.54 -1.89
CA PHE A 103 -4.06 10.68 -2.79
C PHE A 103 -3.28 10.38 -4.08
N LEU A 104 -2.06 9.84 -3.94
CA LEU A 104 -1.22 9.44 -5.08
C LEU A 104 -1.89 8.41 -5.98
N ASN A 105 -2.59 7.44 -5.40
CA ASN A 105 -3.32 6.44 -6.20
C ASN A 105 -4.38 7.10 -7.11
N ARG A 106 -5.07 8.13 -6.63
CA ARG A 106 -6.02 8.90 -7.46
C ARG A 106 -5.31 9.65 -8.57
N LEU A 107 -4.18 10.29 -8.26
CA LEU A 107 -3.40 11.03 -9.25
C LEU A 107 -2.83 10.09 -10.33
N LEU A 108 -2.35 8.90 -9.98
CA LEU A 108 -1.87 7.88 -10.93
C LEU A 108 -2.96 7.33 -11.85
N ASN A 109 -4.22 7.36 -11.42
CA ASN A 109 -5.35 7.05 -12.30
C ASN A 109 -5.79 8.26 -13.13
N GLY A 110 -5.13 9.42 -13.04
CA GLY A 110 -5.36 10.57 -13.92
C GLY A 110 -6.76 11.21 -13.80
N GLY A 111 -7.50 10.91 -12.73
CA GLY A 111 -8.92 11.27 -12.63
C GLY A 111 -9.83 10.48 -13.58
N GLU A 112 -9.36 9.35 -14.12
CA GLU A 112 -10.18 8.42 -14.90
C GLU A 112 -11.31 7.84 -14.06
N THR A 113 -12.37 7.39 -14.75
CA THR A 113 -13.42 6.60 -14.12
C THR A 113 -12.91 5.21 -13.69
N ARG A 114 -11.80 4.69 -14.22
CA ARG A 114 -11.39 3.31 -13.91
C ARG A 114 -10.17 3.25 -12.99
N CYS A 115 -10.34 2.56 -11.86
CA CYS A 115 -9.32 2.44 -10.82
C CYS A 115 -8.55 1.14 -10.98
N LEU A 116 -7.41 1.25 -11.65
CA LEU A 116 -6.58 0.09 -11.98
C LEU A 116 -5.31 0.01 -11.14
N THR A 117 -4.97 1.07 -10.42
CA THR A 117 -3.78 1.10 -9.57
C THR A 117 -4.13 0.98 -8.10
N ALA A 118 -3.14 0.53 -7.35
CA ALA A 118 -3.08 0.66 -5.91
C ALA A 118 -1.65 1.04 -5.52
N THR A 119 -1.50 1.74 -4.41
CA THR A 119 -0.19 2.27 -3.98
C THR A 119 0.08 2.04 -2.51
N GLY A 120 1.37 2.06 -2.19
CA GLY A 120 1.87 1.99 -0.84
C GLY A 120 2.23 0.57 -0.42
N GLU A 121 2.98 0.52 0.67
CA GLU A 121 3.46 -0.72 1.27
C GLU A 121 3.06 -0.81 2.75
N ALA A 122 3.17 -2.03 3.28
CA ALA A 122 2.81 -2.34 4.64
C ALA A 122 3.66 -1.56 5.65
N GLN A 123 3.00 -0.78 6.52
CA GLN A 123 3.67 0.00 7.55
C GLN A 123 3.86 -0.81 8.85
N ASP A 124 5.01 -0.63 9.50
CA ASP A 124 5.36 -1.32 10.75
C ASP A 124 4.39 -1.05 11.91
N SER A 125 3.78 0.14 11.93
CA SER A 125 2.77 0.55 12.90
C SER A 125 1.46 -0.23 12.78
N ASP A 126 1.18 -0.80 11.60
CA ASP A 126 -0.01 -1.59 11.35
C ASP A 126 0.20 -3.08 11.53
N ALA A 127 1.44 -3.51 11.78
CA ALA A 127 1.76 -4.90 11.93
C ALA A 127 0.95 -5.56 13.06
N TYR A 128 0.70 -6.85 12.93
CA TYR A 128 0.05 -7.66 13.95
C TYR A 128 0.92 -8.86 14.33
N GLU A 129 0.76 -9.32 15.57
CA GLU A 129 1.55 -10.42 16.10
C GLU A 129 0.90 -11.76 15.79
N VAL A 130 1.71 -12.72 15.38
CA VAL A 130 1.32 -14.13 15.19
C VAL A 130 2.23 -15.00 16.04
N GLU A 131 1.64 -15.85 16.87
CA GLU A 131 2.38 -16.74 17.76
C GLU A 131 2.92 -17.94 16.98
N GLY A 132 4.24 -18.15 17.08
CA GLY A 132 4.95 -19.25 16.42
C GLY A 132 5.25 -18.97 14.95
N TYR A 133 6.46 -19.36 14.52
CA TYR A 133 6.84 -19.29 13.12
C TYR A 133 6.16 -20.41 12.33
N ILE A 134 5.45 -20.03 11.27
CA ILE A 134 4.81 -20.96 10.33
C ILE A 134 5.56 -20.82 9.01
N ALA A 135 6.21 -21.89 8.55
CA ALA A 135 6.87 -21.90 7.24
C ALA A 135 5.83 -21.66 6.12
N ASP A 136 6.21 -20.86 5.12
CA ASP A 136 5.36 -20.49 3.98
C ASP A 136 4.05 -19.76 4.34
N TYR A 137 4.01 -19.13 5.52
CA TYR A 137 2.86 -18.34 5.96
C TYR A 137 2.72 -17.05 5.17
N THR A 138 1.58 -16.88 4.51
CA THR A 138 1.21 -15.65 3.82
C THR A 138 0.18 -14.90 4.66
N ALA A 139 0.60 -13.77 5.21
CA ALA A 139 -0.19 -12.90 6.07
C ALA A 139 -1.37 -12.27 5.31
N ARG A 140 -2.60 -12.68 5.63
CA ARG A 140 -3.84 -12.17 4.99
C ARG A 140 -4.98 -11.93 5.99
N GLU A 141 -4.67 -11.82 7.28
CA GLU A 141 -5.64 -11.68 8.37
C GLU A 141 -5.98 -10.23 8.69
N LYS A 142 -5.15 -9.28 8.23
CA LYS A 142 -5.37 -7.85 8.44
C LYS A 142 -5.09 -7.07 7.16
N PHE A 143 -6.12 -6.39 6.66
CA PHE A 143 -6.02 -5.42 5.57
C PHE A 143 -6.19 -4.01 6.11
N ILE A 144 -5.26 -3.11 5.77
CA ILE A 144 -5.40 -1.67 6.03
C ILE A 144 -6.05 -1.03 4.81
N LEU A 145 -7.22 -0.42 5.02
CA LEU A 145 -8.00 0.23 3.97
C LEU A 145 -8.11 1.73 4.26
N VAL A 146 -7.84 2.54 3.26
CA VAL A 146 -8.03 3.99 3.29
C VAL A 146 -9.16 4.37 2.34
N ALA A 147 -10.11 5.14 2.84
CA ALA A 147 -11.25 5.61 2.07
C ALA A 147 -11.84 6.91 2.66
N PRO A 148 -12.70 7.64 1.91
CA PRO A 148 -13.52 8.69 2.47
C PRO A 148 -14.27 8.22 3.72
N PHE A 149 -14.16 8.99 4.79
CA PHE A 149 -14.77 8.68 6.07
C PHE A 149 -16.29 8.71 5.98
N ALA A 150 -16.92 7.65 6.50
CA ALA A 150 -18.35 7.61 6.77
C ALA A 150 -18.60 6.94 8.12
N GLU A 151 -19.60 7.40 8.87
CA GLU A 151 -19.94 6.85 10.19
C GLU A 151 -20.38 5.38 10.09
N ASP A 152 -21.03 5.00 9.00
CA ASP A 152 -21.53 3.66 8.73
C ASP A 152 -20.54 2.80 7.92
N PHE A 153 -19.32 3.29 7.66
CA PHE A 153 -18.37 2.65 6.75
C PHE A 153 -18.16 1.16 7.04
N CYS A 154 -17.89 0.80 8.30
CA CYS A 154 -17.61 -0.58 8.68
C CYS A 154 -18.80 -1.54 8.50
N GLN A 155 -20.03 -1.03 8.55
CA GLN A 155 -21.23 -1.85 8.28
C GLN A 155 -21.26 -2.36 6.83
N LYS A 156 -20.53 -1.68 5.92
CA LYS A 156 -20.39 -2.10 4.52
C LYS A 156 -19.47 -3.31 4.35
N PHE A 157 -18.69 -3.70 5.36
CA PHE A 157 -17.69 -4.77 5.24
C PHE A 157 -17.96 -5.97 6.15
N ILE A 158 -18.46 -5.75 7.37
CA ILE A 158 -18.64 -6.83 8.35
C ILE A 158 -19.58 -7.93 7.81
N ASN A 159 -19.15 -9.19 7.95
CA ASN A 159 -19.84 -10.40 7.49
C ASN A 159 -20.11 -10.43 5.97
N LYS A 160 -19.33 -9.68 5.19
CA LYS A 160 -19.38 -9.74 3.74
C LYS A 160 -18.23 -10.56 3.17
N LYS A 161 -18.49 -11.06 1.97
CA LYS A 161 -17.55 -11.82 1.18
C LYS A 161 -17.27 -11.08 -0.12
N PHE A 162 -16.02 -11.18 -0.56
CA PHE A 162 -15.48 -10.50 -1.73
C PHE A 162 -14.71 -11.50 -2.60
N ASN A 163 -14.48 -11.10 -3.85
CA ASN A 163 -13.73 -11.82 -4.86
C ASN A 163 -14.19 -13.28 -5.03
N GLN A 164 -15.49 -13.47 -5.25
CA GLN A 164 -16.11 -14.80 -5.40
C GLN A 164 -15.92 -15.69 -4.15
N ASP A 165 -16.27 -15.16 -2.99
CA ASP A 165 -16.18 -15.85 -1.68
C ASP A 165 -14.75 -16.23 -1.24
N GLN A 166 -13.72 -15.67 -1.88
CA GLN A 166 -12.32 -15.90 -1.51
C GLN A 166 -11.85 -15.04 -0.34
N LEU A 167 -12.51 -13.91 -0.05
CA LEU A 167 -12.16 -13.06 1.08
C LEU A 167 -13.40 -12.79 1.93
N GLU A 168 -13.32 -13.10 3.21
CA GLU A 168 -14.37 -12.81 4.19
C GLU A 168 -13.86 -11.77 5.18
N VAL A 169 -14.64 -10.71 5.43
CA VAL A 169 -14.30 -9.68 6.43
C VAL A 169 -15.14 -9.91 7.69
N SER A 170 -14.47 -10.28 8.78
CA SER A 170 -15.12 -10.59 10.05
C SER A 170 -15.23 -9.37 10.97
N ASN A 171 -14.33 -8.41 10.83
CA ASN A 171 -14.31 -7.20 11.65
C ASN A 171 -13.81 -5.99 10.84
N CYS A 172 -14.23 -4.80 11.25
CA CYS A 172 -13.74 -3.53 10.72
C CYS A 172 -13.62 -2.52 11.85
N THR A 173 -12.46 -1.88 11.96
CA THR A 173 -12.18 -0.88 12.99
C THR A 173 -11.58 0.37 12.35
N LEU A 174 -12.14 1.54 12.65
CA LEU A 174 -11.50 2.82 12.32
C LEU A 174 -10.29 3.02 13.23
N LEU A 175 -9.12 3.22 12.63
CA LEU A 175 -7.86 3.47 13.33
C LEU A 175 -7.56 4.96 13.46
N GLU A 176 -7.75 5.70 12.36
CA GLU A 176 -7.36 7.11 12.27
C GLU A 176 -8.27 7.86 11.29
N LYS A 177 -8.41 9.17 11.47
CA LYS A 177 -9.04 10.07 10.50
C LYS A 177 -8.07 11.18 10.12
N SER A 178 -8.14 11.64 8.87
CA SER A 178 -7.41 12.83 8.47
C SER A 178 -7.93 14.06 9.22
N THR A 179 -7.02 14.92 9.65
CA THR A 179 -7.33 16.20 10.32
C THR A 179 -7.76 17.28 9.33
N ILE A 180 -7.33 17.13 8.07
CA ILE A 180 -7.64 18.00 6.95
C ILE A 180 -8.35 17.22 5.84
N PRO A 181 -9.19 17.87 5.02
CA PRO A 181 -9.72 17.27 3.80
C PRO A 181 -8.60 17.01 2.78
N VAL A 182 -8.59 15.83 2.19
CA VAL A 182 -7.69 15.44 1.09
C VAL A 182 -8.56 15.28 -0.15
N ASP A 183 -8.32 16.10 -1.17
CA ASP A 183 -9.15 16.15 -2.38
C ASP A 183 -10.65 16.32 -2.06
N GLY A 184 -10.96 17.16 -1.06
CA GLY A 184 -12.34 17.42 -0.61
C GLY A 184 -12.93 16.41 0.37
N HIS A 185 -12.21 15.34 0.72
CA HIS A 185 -12.70 14.28 1.61
C HIS A 185 -11.95 14.23 2.95
N ILE A 186 -12.67 14.13 4.06
CA ILE A 186 -12.06 13.59 5.28
C ILE A 186 -11.84 12.10 5.05
N LEU A 187 -10.62 11.62 5.23
CA LEU A 187 -10.26 10.22 5.04
C LEU A 187 -10.32 9.47 6.37
N GLY A 188 -10.63 8.18 6.30
CA GLY A 188 -10.50 7.23 7.39
C GLY A 188 -9.52 6.13 7.01
N LYS A 189 -8.66 5.75 7.97
CA LYS A 189 -7.85 4.53 7.94
C LYS A 189 -8.56 3.45 8.72
N TYR A 190 -8.78 2.29 8.12
CA TYR A 190 -9.54 1.20 8.70
C TYR A 190 -8.71 -0.08 8.71
N ALA A 191 -8.76 -0.83 9.80
CA ALA A 191 -8.29 -2.21 9.85
C ALA A 191 -9.46 -3.16 9.60
N LEU A 192 -9.36 -3.98 8.57
CA LEU A 192 -10.27 -5.08 8.30
C LEU A 192 -9.63 -6.38 8.78
N SER A 193 -10.32 -7.12 9.64
CA SER A 193 -9.92 -8.50 9.96
C SER A 193 -10.50 -9.43 8.91
N THR A 194 -9.64 -10.21 8.28
CA THR A 194 -9.95 -10.96 7.07
C THR A 194 -9.65 -12.43 7.21
N THR A 195 -10.33 -13.23 6.40
CA THR A 195 -10.03 -14.65 6.21
C THR A 195 -10.04 -14.93 4.72
N GLU A 196 -8.89 -15.29 4.18
CA GLU A 196 -8.75 -15.70 2.79
C GLU A 196 -9.03 -17.21 2.66
N ARG A 197 -9.83 -17.57 1.66
CA ARG A 197 -10.03 -18.94 1.19
C ARG A 197 -9.33 -19.07 -0.14
N GLN A 198 -8.20 -19.77 -0.16
CA GLN A 198 -7.44 -20.00 -1.38
C GLN A 198 -8.14 -21.06 -2.23
N LEU A 199 -9.00 -20.61 -3.15
CA LEU A 199 -9.58 -21.46 -4.18
C LEU A 199 -8.51 -21.69 -5.26
N ASN A 200 -8.22 -22.97 -5.55
CA ASN A 200 -7.19 -23.39 -6.52
C ASN A 200 -5.74 -23.04 -6.12
N PHE A 201 -5.39 -23.16 -4.84
CA PHE A 201 -3.99 -23.04 -4.41
C PHE A 201 -3.10 -24.02 -5.17
N VAL A 202 -2.13 -23.47 -5.90
CA VAL A 202 -1.04 -24.24 -6.50
C VAL A 202 0.24 -23.86 -5.74
N PRO A 203 0.92 -24.83 -5.10
CA PRO A 203 2.16 -24.55 -4.39
C PRO A 203 3.17 -23.82 -5.28
N PHE A 204 3.89 -22.85 -4.70
CA PHE A 204 4.93 -22.05 -5.35
C PHE A 204 4.46 -21.10 -6.47
N GLN A 205 3.15 -20.93 -6.66
CA GLN A 205 2.61 -19.88 -7.52
C GLN A 205 2.29 -18.63 -6.69
N TYR A 206 2.50 -17.45 -7.29
CA TYR A 206 2.11 -16.19 -6.67
C TYR A 206 0.58 -16.12 -6.58
N HIS A 207 0.08 -15.95 -5.36
CA HIS A 207 -1.34 -15.76 -5.09
C HIS A 207 -1.51 -14.53 -4.21
N ASP A 208 -2.03 -13.47 -4.81
CA ASP A 208 -2.44 -12.28 -4.08
C ASP A 208 -3.76 -11.74 -4.63
N ILE A 209 -4.80 -11.77 -3.81
CA ILE A 209 -6.10 -11.20 -4.16
C ILE A 209 -6.17 -9.68 -3.90
N TYR A 210 -5.09 -9.08 -3.40
CA TYR A 210 -4.92 -7.66 -3.08
C TYR A 210 -5.58 -6.72 -4.10
N ILE A 211 -5.11 -6.75 -5.35
CA ILE A 211 -5.54 -5.79 -6.36
C ILE A 211 -6.96 -6.07 -6.85
N PHE A 212 -7.39 -7.33 -6.81
CA PHE A 212 -8.76 -7.71 -7.15
C PHE A 212 -9.77 -7.26 -6.11
N PHE A 213 -9.41 -7.35 -4.83
CA PHE A 213 -10.23 -6.84 -3.75
C PHE A 213 -10.41 -5.32 -3.90
N LEU A 214 -9.33 -4.56 -4.09
CA LEU A 214 -9.42 -3.12 -4.32
C LEU A 214 -10.18 -2.76 -5.61
N LYS A 215 -10.03 -3.52 -6.69
CA LYS A 215 -10.81 -3.35 -7.91
C LYS A 215 -12.31 -3.54 -7.66
N GLU A 216 -12.70 -4.58 -6.93
CA GLU A 216 -14.11 -4.84 -6.60
C GLU A 216 -14.70 -3.71 -5.76
N LEU A 217 -13.94 -3.15 -4.81
CA LEU A 217 -14.39 -2.03 -3.99
C LEU A 217 -14.54 -0.73 -4.80
N ASN A 218 -13.61 -0.45 -5.70
CA ASN A 218 -13.66 0.73 -6.55
C ASN A 218 -14.67 0.61 -7.70
N GLY A 219 -15.06 -0.61 -8.07
CA GLY A 219 -15.92 -0.88 -9.22
C GLY A 219 -15.22 -0.69 -10.56
N ASP A 220 -15.97 -0.88 -11.65
CA ASP A 220 -15.47 -0.64 -13.00
C ASP A 220 -15.39 0.85 -13.37
N GLU A 221 -16.22 1.68 -12.71
CA GLU A 221 -16.27 3.14 -12.88
C GLU A 221 -16.42 3.84 -11.51
N GLY A 222 -15.66 4.92 -11.24
CA GLY A 222 -15.63 5.66 -9.98
C GLY A 222 -14.38 6.54 -9.79
N GLU A 223 -14.26 7.16 -8.62
CA GLU A 223 -13.21 8.15 -8.27
C GLU A 223 -12.00 7.55 -7.53
N CYS A 224 -11.84 6.23 -7.54
CA CYS A 224 -10.74 5.53 -6.86
C CYS A 224 -10.69 5.83 -5.36
N ASN A 225 -11.86 5.68 -4.73
CA ASN A 225 -12.08 5.99 -3.33
C ASN A 225 -11.43 5.00 -2.36
N TYR A 226 -10.96 3.84 -2.83
CA TYR A 226 -10.37 2.80 -1.98
C TYR A 226 -8.91 2.55 -2.39
N ASN A 227 -8.01 2.64 -1.41
CA ASN A 227 -6.62 2.20 -1.50
C ASN A 227 -6.25 1.46 -0.20
N GLY A 228 -5.17 0.68 -0.19
CA GLY A 228 -4.78 -0.03 1.02
C GLY A 228 -3.66 -1.04 0.80
N TYR A 229 -3.40 -1.87 1.81
CA TYR A 229 -2.36 -2.92 1.80
C TYR A 229 -2.64 -4.00 2.84
N TRP A 230 -2.04 -5.18 2.65
CA TRP A 230 -1.97 -6.21 3.69
C TRP A 230 -0.98 -5.77 4.78
N ALA A 231 -1.36 -5.86 6.05
CA ALA A 231 -0.46 -5.50 7.14
C ALA A 231 0.67 -6.53 7.32
N ASN A 232 1.83 -6.08 7.80
CA ASN A 232 2.95 -6.96 8.11
C ASN A 232 2.63 -7.88 9.31
N VAL A 233 3.28 -9.04 9.33
CA VAL A 233 3.25 -9.96 10.47
C VAL A 233 4.54 -9.86 11.26
N LYS A 234 4.39 -9.80 12.58
CA LYS A 234 5.48 -9.92 13.55
C LYS A 234 5.33 -11.27 14.25
N PHE A 235 6.22 -12.22 13.93
CA PHE A 235 6.23 -13.49 14.63
C PHE A 235 6.77 -13.32 16.05
N VAL A 236 6.02 -13.80 17.03
CA VAL A 236 6.42 -13.80 18.43
C VAL A 236 6.59 -15.23 18.94
N GLU A 237 7.55 -15.42 19.84
CA GLU A 237 7.85 -16.73 20.41
C GLU A 237 6.67 -17.27 21.22
N ASN A 238 6.41 -18.58 21.10
CA ASN A 238 5.43 -19.26 21.92
C ASN A 238 5.91 -19.26 23.38
N LYS A 239 5.26 -18.48 24.25
CA LYS A 239 5.58 -18.45 25.69
C LYS A 239 5.33 -19.77 26.43
N ASN A 240 4.79 -20.78 25.75
CA ASN A 240 4.46 -22.10 26.29
C ASN A 240 5.42 -23.22 25.86
N THR A 241 6.48 -22.94 25.10
CA THR A 241 7.59 -23.90 24.98
C THR A 241 8.45 -23.78 26.23
N THR A 242 8.22 -24.67 27.20
CA THR A 242 9.26 -25.03 28.17
C THR A 242 10.54 -25.34 27.41
N PRO A 243 11.72 -24.88 27.86
CA PRO A 243 12.97 -25.38 27.31
C PRO A 243 12.93 -26.89 27.46
N ASP A 244 13.10 -27.62 26.36
CA ASP A 244 13.39 -29.04 26.46
C ASP A 244 14.62 -29.15 27.37
N ASP A 245 14.43 -29.77 28.54
CA ASP A 245 15.52 -30.21 29.38
C ASP A 245 16.42 -31.06 28.48
N ASP A 246 17.59 -30.51 28.17
CA ASP A 246 18.67 -31.19 27.48
C ASP A 246 19.11 -32.34 28.40
N ASP A 247 18.39 -33.46 28.29
CA ASP A 247 18.72 -34.73 28.91
C ASP A 247 20.07 -35.17 28.36
N GLY A 248 21.11 -34.78 29.10
CA GLY A 248 22.47 -35.22 28.88
C GLY A 248 22.53 -36.74 28.78
N LEU A 249 23.06 -37.21 27.66
CA LEU A 249 23.56 -38.58 27.54
C LEU A 249 24.99 -38.54 26.99
N TYR A 250 25.90 -38.89 27.91
CA TYR A 250 27.25 -39.38 27.65
C TYR A 250 27.23 -40.63 26.77
#